data_AF-A0A367JQI7-F1
#
_entry.id   AF-A0A367JQI7-F1
#
_cell.length_a   1.000
_cell.length_b   1.000
_cell.length_c   1.000
_cell.angle_alpha   90.00
_cell.angle_beta   90.00
_cell.angle_gamma   90.00
#
_symmetry.space_group_name_H-M   'P 1'
#
loop_
_entity.id
_entity.type
_entity.pdbx_description
1 polymer ?
#
loop_
_entity_poly.entity_id
_entity_poly.type
_entity_poly.pdbx_seq_one_letter_code
_entity_poly.pdbx_strand_id
1 'polypeptide(L)'
;MSNYGSIPLKQQLSKAERDLLQSDRPGYGSHTKVAVALNLVNATVGAGIIGLPFAIARAGFFTGILASIVVAALAQIGLFMLILAGQRVGIYKFALLVEYLLGRPGYHFLNFMICVQAGGGTVSYFILLGDSLPMLCERYLPQWPLLANRTFILVFVGIVCILPLNMSRSIGSLARWSIVSVLCLPVILLTILIRAPAYAPKEGISLEWVGQDVFGALGIMAFAFTCHQ
;
A
#
# COMPACT_ATOMS: atom_id res chain seq x y z
N MET A 1 -29.93 19.61 2.52
CA MET A 1 -28.66 19.12 1.95
C MET A 1 -27.67 20.26 1.99
N SER A 2 -26.73 20.22 2.94
CA SER A 2 -25.78 21.30 3.23
C SER A 2 -24.65 21.30 2.19
N ASN A 3 -24.32 22.47 1.64
CA ASN A 3 -23.20 22.70 0.73
C ASN A 3 -21.87 22.46 1.45
N TYR A 4 -21.45 21.19 1.52
CA TYR A 4 -20.14 20.79 2.01
C TYR A 4 -19.09 21.08 0.91
N GLY A 5 -18.26 22.11 1.10
CA GLY A 5 -17.03 22.30 0.33
C GLY A 5 -16.98 23.45 -0.69
N SER A 6 -17.97 24.35 -0.74
CA SER A 6 -17.86 25.57 -1.55
C SER A 6 -17.14 26.68 -0.77
N ILE A 7 -15.87 26.93 -1.11
CA ILE A 7 -15.12 28.10 -0.60
C ILE A 7 -15.64 29.36 -1.34
N PRO A 8 -15.87 30.49 -0.66
CA PRO A 8 -16.15 31.75 -1.33
C PRO A 8 -14.93 32.23 -2.16
N LEU A 9 -15.25 32.81 -3.32
CA LEU A 9 -14.41 33.29 -4.41
C LEU A 9 -12.97 33.78 -4.10
N LYS A 10 -12.05 33.32 -4.98
CA LYS A 10 -10.82 33.98 -5.50
C LYS A 10 -9.73 34.38 -4.50
N GLN A 11 -8.90 33.40 -4.13
CA GLN A 11 -7.46 33.62 -3.97
C GLN A 11 -6.78 32.68 -4.97
N GLN A 12 -5.95 33.21 -5.89
CA GLN A 12 -5.19 32.40 -6.85
C GLN A 12 -4.11 31.62 -6.10
N LEU A 13 -4.51 30.58 -5.37
CA LEU A 13 -3.58 29.69 -4.70
C LEU A 13 -2.79 28.90 -5.74
N SER A 14 -1.47 28.96 -5.62
CA SER A 14 -0.55 28.12 -6.37
C SER A 14 -0.91 26.64 -6.17
N LYS A 15 -0.59 25.80 -7.14
CA LYS A 15 -0.87 24.35 -7.05
C LYS A 15 -0.27 23.74 -5.78
N ALA A 16 0.93 24.19 -5.40
CA ALA A 16 1.61 23.76 -4.17
C ALA A 16 0.86 24.17 -2.89
N GLU A 17 0.29 25.38 -2.86
CA GLU A 17 -0.45 25.85 -1.68
C GLU A 17 -1.79 25.12 -1.53
N ARG A 18 -2.46 24.80 -2.65
CA ARG A 18 -3.65 23.95 -2.64
C ARG A 18 -3.34 22.54 -2.16
N ASP A 19 -2.24 21.95 -2.62
CA ASP A 19 -1.81 20.61 -2.17
C ASP A 19 -1.49 20.60 -0.67
N LEU A 20 -0.88 21.66 -0.13
CA LEU A 20 -0.63 21.81 1.31
C LEU A 20 -1.94 21.93 2.09
N LEU A 21 -2.86 22.80 1.67
CA LEU A 21 -4.15 23.01 2.35
C LEU A 21 -5.07 21.79 2.27
N GLN A 22 -4.97 20.99 1.20
CA GLN A 22 -5.70 19.73 1.06
C GLN A 22 -5.38 18.76 2.20
N SER A 23 -4.17 18.79 2.76
CA SER A 23 -3.78 17.93 3.89
C SER A 23 -4.39 18.35 5.23
N ASP A 24 -4.86 19.59 5.35
CA ASP A 24 -5.42 20.15 6.59
C ASP A 24 -6.95 20.32 6.54
N ARG A 25 -7.51 20.62 5.37
CA ARG A 25 -8.93 20.97 5.23
C ARG A 25 -9.57 20.39 3.96
N PRO A 26 -10.84 19.94 4.03
CA PRO A 26 -11.59 19.54 2.85
C PRO A 26 -11.87 20.75 1.94
N GLY A 27 -12.03 20.51 0.64
CA GLY A 27 -12.39 21.55 -0.36
C GLY A 27 -11.25 22.00 -1.28
N TYR A 28 -10.00 21.61 -1.01
CA TYR A 28 -8.84 21.93 -1.85
C TYR A 28 -8.39 20.80 -2.80
N GLY A 29 -9.13 19.68 -2.80
CA GLY A 29 -8.84 18.51 -3.61
C GLY A 29 -8.98 18.76 -5.11
N SER A 30 -7.91 18.47 -5.88
CA SER A 30 -7.90 18.64 -7.34
C SER A 30 -8.13 17.33 -8.12
N HIS A 31 -8.28 16.20 -7.44
CA HIS A 31 -8.40 14.87 -8.05
C HIS A 31 -9.85 14.37 -8.13
N THR A 32 -10.16 13.63 -9.19
CA THR A 32 -11.47 12.99 -9.35
C THR A 32 -11.67 11.87 -8.34
N LYS A 33 -12.92 11.56 -7.99
CA LYS A 33 -13.26 10.44 -7.09
C LYS A 33 -12.66 9.11 -7.56
N VAL A 34 -12.64 8.89 -8.87
CA VAL A 34 -12.05 7.69 -9.49
C VAL A 34 -10.54 7.65 -9.28
N ALA A 35 -9.83 8.77 -9.49
CA ALA A 35 -8.39 8.82 -9.25
C ALA A 35 -8.03 8.56 -7.78
N VAL A 36 -8.82 9.09 -6.84
CA VAL A 36 -8.65 8.83 -5.41
C VAL A 36 -8.91 7.35 -5.08
N ALA A 37 -9.97 6.75 -5.64
CA ALA A 37 -10.27 5.33 -5.45
C ALA A 37 -9.16 4.42 -5.99
N LEU A 38 -8.62 4.72 -7.18
CA LEU A 38 -7.48 3.98 -7.75
C LEU A 38 -6.23 4.11 -6.89
N ASN A 39 -5.94 5.29 -6.34
CA ASN A 39 -4.83 5.46 -5.42
C ASN A 39 -5.03 4.67 -4.12
N LEU A 40 -6.25 4.62 -3.59
CA LEU A 40 -6.58 3.79 -2.42
C LEU A 40 -6.40 2.30 -2.72
N VAL A 41 -6.80 1.82 -3.90
CA VAL A 41 -6.54 0.44 -4.35
C VAL A 41 -5.05 0.17 -4.44
N ASN A 42 -4.27 1.08 -5.02
CA ASN A 42 -2.82 0.94 -5.12
C ASN A 42 -2.15 0.86 -3.73
N ALA A 43 -2.63 1.66 -2.76
CA ALA A 43 -2.17 1.62 -1.38
C ALA A 43 -2.51 0.30 -0.68
N THR A 44 -3.74 -0.21 -0.85
CA THR A 44 -4.16 -1.49 -0.25
C THR A 44 -3.47 -2.70 -0.89
N VAL A 45 -3.35 -2.74 -2.21
CA VAL A 45 -2.78 -3.92 -2.90
C VAL A 45 -1.29 -4.05 -2.59
N GLY A 46 -0.57 -2.92 -2.62
CA GLY A 46 0.75 -2.73 -2.03
C GLY A 46 1.75 -3.90 -2.18
N ALA A 47 2.65 -4.03 -1.20
CA ALA A 47 3.52 -5.20 -1.05
C ALA A 47 2.78 -6.44 -0.50
N GLY A 48 1.60 -6.22 0.11
CA GLY A 48 0.83 -7.24 0.81
C GLY A 48 0.32 -8.36 -0.11
N ILE A 49 0.00 -8.05 -1.37
CA ILE A 49 -0.53 -9.04 -2.32
C ILE A 49 0.41 -10.23 -2.57
N ILE A 50 1.72 -10.03 -2.42
CA ILE A 50 2.72 -11.08 -2.63
C ILE A 50 2.80 -12.01 -1.41
N GLY A 51 2.51 -11.50 -0.21
CA GLY A 51 2.48 -12.27 1.04
C GLY A 51 1.17 -13.01 1.28
N LEU A 52 0.06 -12.62 0.63
CA LEU A 52 -1.26 -13.22 0.84
C LEU A 52 -1.32 -14.73 0.51
N PRO A 53 -0.78 -15.24 -0.63
CA PRO A 53 -0.78 -16.68 -0.90
C PRO A 53 -0.05 -17.48 0.17
N PHE A 54 1.07 -16.93 0.66
CA PHE A 54 1.84 -17.54 1.74
C PHE A 54 1.09 -17.52 3.09
N ALA A 55 0.38 -16.43 3.40
CA ALA A 55 -0.47 -16.35 4.58
C ALA A 55 -1.62 -17.36 4.54
N ILE A 56 -2.28 -17.51 3.39
CA ILE A 56 -3.35 -18.51 3.20
C ILE A 56 -2.78 -19.93 3.34
N ALA A 57 -1.61 -20.22 2.76
CA ALA A 57 -0.96 -21.51 2.89
C ALA A 57 -0.63 -21.87 4.36
N ARG A 58 -0.23 -20.89 5.19
CA ARG A 58 0.05 -21.10 6.62
C ARG A 58 -1.19 -21.20 7.50
N ALA A 59 -2.26 -20.49 7.16
CA ALA A 59 -3.52 -20.53 7.90
C ALA A 59 -4.39 -21.75 7.56
N GLY A 60 -4.15 -22.40 6.41
CA GLY A 60 -5.08 -23.36 5.81
C GLY A 60 -6.01 -22.66 4.81
N PHE A 61 -6.50 -23.37 3.78
CA PHE A 61 -7.22 -22.74 2.69
C PHE A 61 -8.53 -22.09 3.15
N PHE A 62 -9.38 -22.85 3.85
CA PHE A 62 -10.67 -22.35 4.32
C PHE A 62 -10.53 -21.31 5.42
N THR A 63 -9.72 -21.60 6.45
CA THR A 63 -9.44 -20.66 7.54
C THR A 63 -8.77 -19.39 7.03
N GLY A 64 -7.84 -19.49 6.08
CA GLY A 64 -7.15 -18.34 5.49
C GLY A 64 -8.08 -17.41 4.71
N ILE A 65 -9.01 -17.97 3.93
CA ILE A 65 -10.03 -17.17 3.23
C ILE A 65 -10.99 -16.52 4.23
N LEU A 66 -11.50 -17.26 5.21
CA LEU A 66 -12.40 -16.73 6.23
C LEU A 66 -11.72 -15.62 7.04
N ALA A 67 -10.49 -15.85 7.51
CA ALA A 67 -9.67 -14.88 8.22
C ALA A 67 -9.44 -13.62 7.37
N SER A 68 -9.14 -13.78 6.07
CA SER A 68 -8.95 -12.64 5.16
C SER A 68 -10.21 -11.77 5.06
N ILE A 69 -11.40 -12.39 4.95
CA ILE A 69 -12.68 -11.67 4.92
C ILE A 69 -12.91 -10.91 6.23
N VAL A 70 -12.65 -11.55 7.38
CA VAL A 70 -12.80 -10.92 8.69
C VAL A 70 -11.85 -9.74 8.85
N VAL A 71 -10.56 -9.91 8.51
CA VAL A 71 -9.57 -8.83 8.59
C VAL A 71 -9.93 -7.67 7.64
N ALA A 72 -10.39 -7.98 6.42
CA ALA A 72 -10.84 -6.96 5.48
C ALA A 72 -12.06 -6.18 6.01
N ALA A 73 -13.03 -6.87 6.63
CA ALA A 73 -14.19 -6.21 7.25
C ALA A 73 -13.77 -5.31 8.41
N LEU A 74 -12.88 -5.78 9.29
CA LEU A 74 -12.33 -4.98 10.39
C LEU A 74 -11.56 -3.75 9.89
N ALA A 75 -10.74 -3.91 8.85
CA ALA A 75 -10.02 -2.79 8.23
C ALA A 75 -10.98 -1.75 7.64
N GLN A 76 -12.05 -2.19 6.97
CA GLN A 76 -13.07 -1.31 6.42
C GLN A 76 -13.84 -0.56 7.51
N ILE A 77 -14.19 -1.24 8.61
CA ILE A 77 -14.83 -0.62 9.77
C ILE A 77 -13.90 0.41 10.41
N GLY A 78 -12.61 0.07 10.57
CA GLY A 78 -11.59 0.98 11.10
C GLY A 78 -11.46 2.25 10.26
N LEU A 79 -11.37 2.11 8.93
CA LEU A 79 -11.34 3.25 8.01
C LEU A 79 -12.60 4.11 8.11
N PHE A 80 -13.79 3.47 8.17
CA PHE A 80 -15.05 4.20 8.31
C PHE A 80 -15.13 4.98 9.62
N MET A 81 -14.75 4.35 10.75
CA MET A 81 -14.68 4.97 12.06
C MET A 81 -13.71 6.16 12.08
N LEU A 82 -12.54 6.02 11.43
CA LEU A 82 -11.55 7.08 11.32
C LEU A 82 -12.11 8.30 10.56
N ILE A 83 -12.74 8.07 9.40
CA ILE A 83 -13.35 9.12 8.59
C ILE A 83 -14.47 9.82 9.38
N LEU A 84 -15.34 9.05 10.03
CA LEU A 84 -16.45 9.59 10.81
C LEU A 84 -15.96 10.42 12.01
N ALA A 85 -14.94 9.93 12.72
CA ALA A 85 -14.33 10.66 13.83
C ALA A 85 -13.72 11.99 13.35
N GLY A 86 -12.97 11.98 12.24
CA GLY A 86 -12.41 13.19 11.66
C GLY A 86 -13.48 14.21 11.24
N GLN A 87 -14.60 13.75 10.67
CA GLN A 87 -15.74 14.61 10.32
C GLN A 87 -16.44 15.20 11.55
N ARG A 88 -16.56 14.45 12.65
CA ARG A 88 -17.23 14.89 13.88
C ARG A 88 -16.40 15.92 14.65
N VAL A 89 -15.08 15.74 14.71
CA VAL A 89 -14.15 16.62 15.43
C VAL A 89 -13.70 17.80 14.56
N GLY A 90 -13.74 17.67 13.24
CA GLY A 90 -13.23 18.67 12.29
C GLY A 90 -11.71 18.64 12.12
N ILE A 91 -11.05 17.54 12.54
CA ILE A 91 -9.62 17.31 12.42
C ILE A 91 -9.41 16.17 11.42
N TYR A 92 -8.69 16.44 10.32
CA TYR A 92 -8.53 15.49 9.21
C TYR A 92 -7.14 14.85 9.13
N LYS A 93 -6.20 15.27 9.98
CA LYS A 93 -4.89 14.64 10.12
C LYS A 93 -4.95 13.53 11.16
N PHE A 94 -4.60 12.30 10.77
CA PHE A 94 -4.72 11.14 11.63
C PHE A 94 -3.94 11.29 12.96
N ALA A 95 -2.69 11.75 12.89
CA ALA A 95 -1.87 11.99 14.08
C ALA A 95 -2.50 13.02 15.04
N LEU A 96 -3.05 14.12 14.52
CA LEU A 96 -3.69 15.15 15.34
C LEU A 96 -5.05 14.69 15.91
N LEU A 97 -5.78 13.86 15.16
CA LEU A 97 -7.02 13.27 15.64
C LEU A 97 -6.75 12.33 16.82
N VAL A 98 -5.67 11.55 16.76
CA VAL A 98 -5.24 10.71 17.88
C VAL A 98 -4.72 11.54 19.05
N GLU A 99 -3.99 12.63 18.79
CA GLU A 99 -3.59 13.57 19.84
C GLU A 99 -4.81 14.15 20.59
N TYR A 100 -5.88 14.48 19.86
CA TYR A 100 -7.12 14.97 20.44
C TYR A 100 -7.82 13.92 21.32
N LEU A 101 -7.76 12.62 20.95
CA LEU A 101 -8.45 11.55 21.66
C LEU A 101 -7.65 10.95 22.84
N LEU A 102 -6.34 10.78 22.67
CA LEU A 102 -5.44 10.08 23.61
C LEU A 102 -4.36 10.99 24.20
N GLY A 103 -4.32 12.26 23.80
CA GLY A 103 -3.29 13.21 24.18
C GLY A 103 -1.97 13.01 23.43
N ARG A 104 -0.95 13.77 23.86
CA ARG A 104 0.43 13.70 23.35
C ARG A 104 1.07 12.30 23.35
N PRO A 105 0.88 11.41 24.35
CA PRO A 105 1.47 10.07 24.26
C PRO A 105 0.91 9.28 23.08
N GLY A 106 -0.39 9.41 22.79
CA GLY A 106 -1.02 8.78 21.63
C GLY A 106 -0.45 9.28 20.30
N TYR A 107 -0.17 10.58 20.20
CA TYR A 107 0.45 11.18 18.99
C TYR A 107 1.81 10.54 18.66
N HIS A 108 2.69 10.43 19.65
CA HIS A 108 4.03 9.85 19.45
C HIS A 108 3.96 8.35 19.17
N PHE A 109 3.10 7.63 19.90
CA PHE A 109 2.89 6.20 19.68
C PHE A 109 2.37 5.91 18.27
N LEU A 110 1.36 6.66 17.81
CA LEU A 110 0.83 6.50 16.47
C LEU A 110 1.91 6.77 15.43
N ASN A 111 2.60 7.91 15.49
CA ASN A 111 3.66 8.23 14.52
C ASN A 111 4.75 7.15 14.48
N PHE A 112 5.12 6.58 15.64
CA PHE A 112 6.06 5.47 15.68
C PHE A 112 5.51 4.21 14.96
N MET A 113 4.25 3.84 15.18
CA MET A 113 3.60 2.74 14.45
C MET A 113 3.56 3.00 12.93
N ILE A 114 3.26 4.23 12.50
CA ILE A 114 3.30 4.64 11.09
C ILE A 114 4.70 4.47 10.51
N CYS A 115 5.74 4.89 11.25
CA CYS A 115 7.13 4.73 10.83
C CYS A 115 7.50 3.26 10.67
N VAL A 116 7.13 2.40 11.62
CA VAL A 116 7.40 0.95 11.54
C VAL A 116 6.69 0.33 10.33
N GLN A 117 5.42 0.69 10.10
CA GLN A 117 4.64 0.18 8.99
C GLN A 117 5.17 0.64 7.63
N ALA A 118 5.44 1.93 7.47
CA ALA A 118 5.99 2.51 6.25
C ALA A 118 7.40 1.96 5.97
N GLY A 119 8.23 1.82 7.00
CA GLY A 119 9.55 1.20 6.92
C GLY A 119 9.46 -0.26 6.48
N GLY A 120 8.58 -1.06 7.10
CA GLY A 120 8.37 -2.47 6.74
C GLY A 120 7.89 -2.65 5.29
N GLY A 121 6.98 -1.79 4.83
CA GLY A 121 6.54 -1.78 3.43
C GLY A 121 7.67 -1.45 2.46
N THR A 122 8.48 -0.44 2.79
CA THR A 122 9.64 -0.03 1.98
C THR A 122 10.67 -1.16 1.89
N VAL A 123 11.01 -1.80 3.01
CA VAL A 123 11.92 -2.97 3.03
C VAL A 123 11.36 -4.12 2.19
N SER A 124 10.06 -4.39 2.28
CA SER A 124 9.41 -5.44 1.48
C SER A 124 9.55 -5.18 -0.03
N TYR A 125 9.42 -3.93 -0.47
CA TYR A 125 9.66 -3.58 -1.88
C TYR A 125 11.13 -3.74 -2.28
N PHE A 126 12.09 -3.38 -1.43
CA PHE A 126 13.51 -3.62 -1.71
C PHE A 126 13.85 -5.11 -1.79
N ILE A 127 13.25 -5.96 -0.94
CA ILE A 127 13.40 -7.41 -1.04
C ILE A 127 12.86 -7.90 -2.38
N LEU A 128 11.65 -7.48 -2.77
CA LEU A 128 11.05 -7.85 -4.06
C LEU A 128 11.93 -7.46 -5.25
N LEU A 129 12.46 -6.22 -5.25
CA LEU A 129 13.37 -5.76 -6.29
C LEU A 129 14.67 -6.58 -6.30
N GLY A 130 15.20 -6.92 -5.13
CA GLY A 130 16.42 -7.70 -4.97
C GLY A 130 16.28 -9.15 -5.42
N ASP A 131 15.06 -9.69 -5.40
CA ASP A 131 14.82 -11.08 -5.79
C ASP A 131 14.42 -11.17 -7.28
N SER A 132 13.77 -10.12 -7.81
CA SER A 132 13.27 -10.11 -9.20
C SER A 132 14.26 -9.51 -10.19
N LEU A 133 14.87 -8.36 -9.88
CA LEU A 133 15.71 -7.63 -10.85
C LEU A 133 16.97 -8.40 -11.27
N PRO A 134 17.73 -9.05 -10.37
CA PRO A 134 18.91 -9.82 -10.78
C PRO A 134 18.53 -10.95 -11.74
N MET A 135 17.44 -11.67 -11.45
CA MET A 135 16.96 -12.78 -12.27
C MET A 135 16.55 -12.32 -13.67
N LEU A 136 15.90 -11.14 -13.77
CA LEU A 136 15.57 -10.52 -15.05
C LEU A 136 16.82 -10.06 -15.81
N CYS A 137 17.78 -9.45 -15.11
CA CYS A 137 19.02 -8.98 -15.74
C CYS A 137 19.89 -10.13 -16.24
N GLU A 138 20.00 -11.22 -15.48
CA GLU A 138 20.72 -12.43 -15.91
C GLU A 138 20.12 -13.02 -17.18
N ARG A 139 18.79 -13.03 -17.29
CA ARG A 139 18.08 -13.63 -18.43
C ARG A 139 18.09 -12.77 -19.68
N TYR A 140 17.95 -11.45 -19.55
CA TYR A 140 17.80 -10.54 -20.69
C TYR A 140 19.07 -9.73 -21.02
N LEU A 141 19.98 -9.56 -20.06
CA LEU A 141 21.23 -8.80 -20.19
C LEU A 141 22.43 -9.63 -19.70
N PRO A 142 22.67 -10.84 -20.25
CA PRO A 142 23.74 -11.74 -19.79
C PRO A 142 25.15 -11.16 -19.95
N GLN A 143 25.32 -10.11 -20.77
CA GLN A 143 26.60 -9.48 -21.00
C GLN A 143 27.09 -8.62 -19.82
N TRP A 144 26.22 -8.28 -18.87
CA TRP A 144 26.53 -7.37 -17.76
C TRP A 144 26.38 -8.10 -16.42
N PRO A 145 27.36 -8.96 -16.03
CA PRO A 145 27.25 -9.82 -14.84
C PRO A 145 27.16 -9.03 -13.52
N LEU A 146 27.59 -7.76 -13.52
CA LEU A 146 27.44 -6.86 -12.38
C LEU A 146 25.96 -6.59 -12.04
N LEU A 147 25.05 -6.57 -13.03
CA LEU A 147 23.62 -6.40 -12.79
C LEU A 147 22.94 -7.67 -12.23
N ALA A 148 23.57 -8.83 -12.38
CA ALA A 148 23.11 -10.07 -11.75
C ALA A 148 23.48 -10.13 -10.26
N ASN A 149 24.36 -9.24 -9.77
CA ASN A 149 24.66 -9.17 -8.34
C ASN A 149 23.56 -8.37 -7.60
N ARG A 150 22.85 -9.06 -6.70
CA ARG A 150 21.76 -8.51 -5.87
C ARG A 150 22.15 -7.21 -5.15
N THR A 151 23.31 -7.17 -4.52
CA THR A 151 23.74 -5.98 -3.75
C THR A 151 24.02 -4.81 -4.66
N PHE A 152 24.71 -5.05 -5.78
CA PHE A 152 25.05 -3.99 -6.74
C PHE A 152 23.80 -3.39 -7.37
N ILE A 153 22.86 -4.20 -7.85
CA ILE A 153 21.65 -3.69 -8.51
C ILE A 153 20.74 -2.94 -7.55
N LEU A 154 20.63 -3.38 -6.29
CA LEU A 154 19.84 -2.69 -5.27
C LEU A 154 20.42 -1.31 -4.93
N VAL A 155 21.75 -1.22 -4.76
CA VAL A 155 22.43 0.06 -4.53
C VAL A 155 22.29 0.96 -5.75
N PHE A 156 22.50 0.42 -6.95
CA PHE A 156 22.38 1.17 -8.20
C PHE A 156 20.98 1.75 -8.39
N VAL A 157 19.93 0.92 -8.30
CA VAL A 157 18.53 1.37 -8.42
C VAL A 157 18.17 2.32 -7.27
N GLY A 158 18.67 2.06 -6.06
CA GLY A 158 18.49 2.92 -4.89
C GLY A 158 19.00 4.35 -5.13
N ILE A 159 20.23 4.49 -5.62
CA ILE A 159 20.88 5.79 -5.82
C ILE A 159 20.40 6.48 -7.11
N VAL A 160 20.28 5.74 -8.21
CA VAL A 160 20.03 6.31 -9.53
C VAL A 160 18.54 6.55 -9.78
N CYS A 161 17.66 5.70 -9.25
CA CYS A 161 16.22 5.81 -9.49
C CYS A 161 15.46 6.30 -8.25
N ILE A 162 15.64 5.65 -7.10
CA ILE A 162 14.80 5.88 -5.93
C ILE A 162 15.17 7.21 -5.23
N LEU A 163 16.44 7.50 -5.03
CA LEU A 163 16.91 8.73 -4.38
C LEU A 163 16.44 10.03 -5.08
N PRO A 164 16.59 10.21 -6.41
CA PRO A 164 16.11 11.43 -7.06
C PRO A 164 14.58 11.55 -7.02
N LEU A 165 13.85 10.44 -7.06
CA LEU A 165 12.39 10.44 -6.88
C LEU A 165 11.99 10.93 -5.48
N ASN A 166 12.70 10.50 -4.43
CA ASN A 166 12.47 10.97 -3.06
C ASN A 166 12.80 12.45 -2.87
N MET A 167 13.77 12.97 -3.63
CA MET A 167 14.18 14.38 -3.55
C MET A 167 13.27 15.31 -4.38
N SER A 168 12.31 14.76 -5.14
CA SER A 168 11.39 15.55 -5.93
C SER A 168 10.39 16.30 -5.04
N ARG A 169 10.37 17.63 -5.16
CA ARG A 169 9.59 18.52 -4.30
C ARG A 169 8.07 18.46 -4.53
N SER A 170 7.60 17.79 -5.60
CA SER A 170 6.18 17.71 -5.95
C SER A 170 5.67 16.26 -6.01
N ILE A 171 4.83 15.90 -5.05
CA ILE A 171 4.11 14.61 -5.00
C ILE A 171 3.10 14.48 -6.16
N GLY A 172 2.68 15.59 -6.77
CA GLY A 172 1.68 15.60 -7.85
C GLY A 172 2.07 14.81 -9.10
N SER A 173 3.36 14.54 -9.35
CA SER A 173 3.76 13.66 -10.47
C SER A 173 3.55 12.17 -10.15
N LEU A 174 3.62 11.77 -8.88
CA LEU A 174 3.40 10.39 -8.42
C LEU A 174 1.96 9.92 -8.62
N ALA A 175 0.98 10.82 -8.52
CA ALA A 175 -0.43 10.49 -8.75
C ALA A 175 -0.68 9.91 -10.16
N ARG A 176 0.06 10.37 -11.18
CA ARG A 176 -0.01 9.79 -12.54
C ARG A 176 0.58 8.39 -12.61
N TRP A 177 1.68 8.16 -11.90
CA TRP A 177 2.30 6.83 -11.79
C TRP A 177 1.42 5.84 -11.04
N SER A 178 0.64 6.29 -10.04
CA SER A 178 -0.32 5.43 -9.35
C SER A 178 -1.39 4.85 -10.29
N ILE A 179 -1.84 5.62 -11.30
CA ILE A 179 -2.82 5.11 -12.27
C ILE A 179 -2.20 3.98 -13.11
N VAL A 180 -0.95 4.15 -13.54
CA VAL A 180 -0.21 3.13 -14.29
C VAL A 180 -0.04 1.86 -13.46
N SER A 181 0.33 1.99 -12.18
CA SER A 181 0.45 0.85 -11.25
C SER A 181 -0.83 0.04 -11.15
N VAL A 182 -1.99 0.71 -11.00
CA VAL A 182 -3.29 0.02 -10.92
C VAL A 182 -3.64 -0.69 -12.24
N LEU A 183 -3.29 -0.10 -13.39
CA LEU A 183 -3.49 -0.77 -14.68
C LEU A 183 -2.60 -2.00 -14.87
N CYS A 184 -1.46 -2.08 -14.18
CA CYS A 184 -0.62 -3.29 -14.17
C CYS A 184 -1.22 -4.42 -13.32
N LEU A 185 -2.08 -4.13 -12.33
CA LEU A 185 -2.67 -5.17 -11.47
C LEU A 185 -3.50 -6.21 -12.24
N PRO A 186 -4.42 -5.86 -13.16
CA PRO A 186 -5.09 -6.82 -14.00
C PRO A 186 -4.13 -7.67 -14.84
N VAL A 187 -3.04 -7.09 -15.33
CA VAL A 187 -2.04 -7.82 -16.14
C VAL A 187 -1.33 -8.87 -15.28
N ILE A 188 -0.96 -8.52 -14.04
CA ILE A 188 -0.37 -9.46 -13.08
C ILE A 188 -1.36 -10.58 -12.75
N LEU A 189 -2.62 -10.23 -12.44
CA LEU A 189 -3.68 -11.20 -12.15
C LEU A 189 -3.92 -12.17 -13.32
N LEU A 190 -4.04 -11.65 -14.55
CA LEU A 190 -4.19 -12.47 -15.75
C LEU A 190 -2.99 -13.38 -15.97
N THR A 191 -1.78 -12.87 -15.77
CA THR A 191 -0.55 -13.66 -15.89
C THR A 191 -0.55 -14.82 -14.90
N ILE A 192 -0.95 -14.56 -13.64
CA ILE A 192 -1.10 -15.60 -12.61
C ILE A 192 -2.17 -16.60 -13.01
N LEU A 193 -3.35 -16.17 -13.46
CA LEU A 193 -4.43 -17.08 -13.86
C LEU A 193 -4.05 -17.99 -15.04
N ILE A 194 -3.28 -17.49 -16.00
CA ILE A 194 -2.84 -18.26 -17.17
C ILE A 194 -1.68 -19.19 -16.81
N ARG A 195 -0.74 -18.75 -15.97
CA ARG A 195 0.48 -19.52 -15.65
C ARG A 195 0.30 -20.47 -14.48
N ALA A 196 -0.54 -20.16 -13.49
CA ALA A 196 -0.73 -21.01 -12.31
C ALA A 196 -1.09 -22.47 -12.64
N PRO A 197 -1.97 -22.77 -13.62
CA PRO A 197 -2.25 -24.16 -14.01
C PRO A 197 -1.03 -24.92 -14.52
N ALA A 198 -0.08 -24.23 -15.16
CA ALA A 198 1.15 -24.86 -15.67
C ALA A 198 2.16 -25.20 -14.57
N TYR A 199 2.06 -24.54 -13.41
CA TYR A 199 2.91 -24.76 -12.24
C TYR A 199 2.20 -25.54 -11.12
N ALA A 200 0.93 -25.93 -11.33
CA ALA A 200 0.19 -26.71 -10.36
C ALA A 200 0.84 -28.11 -10.21
N PRO A 201 1.12 -28.58 -8.98
CA PRO A 201 1.63 -29.92 -8.77
C PRO A 201 0.63 -30.96 -9.31
N LYS A 202 1.15 -32.07 -9.86
CA LYS A 202 0.33 -33.18 -10.37
C LYS A 202 -0.35 -33.97 -9.25
N GLU A 203 0.19 -33.86 -8.03
CA GLU A 203 -0.40 -34.40 -6.81
C GLU A 203 -1.42 -33.41 -6.24
N GLY A 204 -2.55 -33.92 -5.76
CA GLY A 204 -3.62 -33.09 -5.21
C GLY A 204 -3.14 -32.25 -4.04
N ILE A 205 -3.44 -30.96 -4.07
CA ILE A 205 -3.15 -30.04 -2.97
C ILE A 205 -4.04 -30.45 -1.79
N SER A 206 -3.45 -30.80 -0.65
CA SER A 206 -4.20 -31.03 0.58
C SER A 206 -4.82 -29.70 1.04
N LEU A 207 -6.12 -29.54 0.79
CA LEU A 207 -6.89 -28.41 1.28
C LEU A 207 -7.09 -28.58 2.79
N GLU A 208 -6.07 -28.21 3.55
CA GLU A 208 -6.13 -28.21 5.00
C GLU A 208 -7.13 -27.16 5.49
N TRP A 209 -7.97 -27.58 6.44
CA TRP A 209 -8.94 -26.69 7.09
C TRP A 209 -8.26 -25.69 8.00
N VAL A 210 -7.27 -26.14 8.79
CA VAL A 210 -6.48 -25.32 9.71
C VAL A 210 -5.02 -25.67 9.48
N GLY A 211 -4.23 -24.67 9.09
CA GLY A 211 -2.80 -24.80 8.90
C GLY A 211 -2.02 -24.61 10.21
N GLN A 212 -0.70 -24.70 10.11
CA GLN A 212 0.20 -24.73 11.27
C GLN A 212 0.33 -23.39 12.01
N ASP A 213 0.07 -22.25 11.34
CA ASP A 213 0.30 -20.92 11.92
C ASP A 213 -0.75 -19.88 11.45
N VAL A 214 -1.92 -19.93 12.07
CA VAL A 214 -3.02 -18.99 11.80
C VAL A 214 -2.71 -17.58 12.33
N PHE A 215 -2.03 -17.47 13.48
CA PHE A 215 -1.76 -16.18 14.10
C PHE A 215 -0.69 -15.38 13.34
N GLY A 216 0.37 -16.03 12.87
CA GLY A 216 1.36 -15.39 12.00
C GLY A 216 0.74 -14.95 10.67
N ALA A 217 -0.14 -15.78 10.10
CA ALA A 217 -0.87 -15.45 8.88
C ALA A 217 -1.80 -14.23 9.05
N LEU A 218 -2.50 -14.11 10.20
CA LEU A 218 -3.32 -12.94 10.52
C LEU A 218 -2.52 -11.64 10.53
N GLY A 219 -1.28 -11.67 11.04
CA GLY A 219 -0.39 -10.50 11.02
C GLY A 219 -0.05 -10.06 9.59
N ILE A 220 0.25 -11.01 8.70
CA ILE A 220 0.52 -10.74 7.29
C ILE A 220 -0.73 -10.16 6.60
N MET A 221 -1.91 -10.73 6.86
CA MET A 221 -3.18 -10.23 6.31
C MET A 221 -3.52 -8.83 6.82
N ALA A 222 -3.30 -8.55 8.11
CA ALA A 222 -3.55 -7.23 8.69
C ALA A 222 -2.65 -6.16 8.06
N PHE A 223 -1.37 -6.49 7.84
CA PHE A 223 -0.45 -5.61 7.10
C PHE A 223 -0.89 -5.41 5.65
N ALA A 224 -1.33 -6.48 4.98
CA ALA A 224 -1.77 -6.43 3.58
C ALA A 224 -3.06 -5.62 3.38
N PHE A 225 -4.00 -5.65 4.33
CA PHE A 225 -5.28 -4.93 4.20
C PHE A 225 -5.27 -3.53 4.81
N THR A 226 -4.13 -3.04 5.29
CA THR A 226 -4.05 -1.69 5.86
C THR A 226 -4.06 -0.62 4.75
N CYS A 227 -5.04 0.28 4.80
CA CYS A 227 -5.20 1.39 3.85
C CYS A 227 -5.57 2.74 4.49
N HIS A 228 -5.56 2.81 5.82
CA HIS A 228 -6.06 3.96 6.61
C HIS A 228 -4.98 4.96 7.03
N GLN A 229 -3.71 4.68 6.71
CA GLN A 229 -2.54 5.50 7.04
C GLN A 229 -2.36 6.66 6.05
#